data_AF-X1EE55-F1
#
_entry.id   AF-X1EE55-F1
#
_cell.length_a   1.000
_cell.length_b   1.000
_cell.length_c   1.000
_cell.angle_alpha   90.00
_cell.angle_beta   90.00
_cell.angle_gamma   90.00
#
_symmetry.space_group_name_H-M   'P 1'
#
loop_
_entity.id
_entity.type
_entity.pdbx_description
1 polymer ?
#
loop_
_entity_poly.entity_id
_entity_poly.type
_entity_poly.pdbx_seq_one_letter_code
_entity_poly.pdbx_strand_id
1 'polypeptide(L)' 'MKKAKIRQTSKGCPSQWEGYTDKHEPVYIRYRWGYLSVGIDGKEIIGKNIGDEFDGILSLEELKKELEGKLDVEEIT' A
#
# COMPACT_ATOMS: atom_id res chain seq x y z
N MET A 1 -15.57 5.52 -2.55
CA MET A 1 -14.19 5.00 -2.44
C MET A 1 -14.21 3.83 -1.48
N LYS A 2 -13.47 2.74 -1.74
CA LYS A 2 -13.34 1.66 -0.74
C LYS A 2 -12.47 2.15 0.41
N LYS A 3 -12.75 1.71 1.63
CA LYS A 3 -11.85 1.92 2.78
C LYS A 3 -11.17 0.62 3.17
N ALA A 4 -9.94 0.74 3.66
CA ALA A 4 -9.16 -0.38 4.15
C ALA A 4 -8.43 -0.02 5.44
N LYS A 5 -8.45 -0.95 6.39
CA LYS A 5 -7.61 -0.89 7.59
C LYS A 5 -6.35 -1.69 7.32
N ILE A 6 -5.21 -1.02 7.40
CA ILE A 6 -3.90 -1.60 7.07
C ILE A 6 -2.97 -1.51 8.27
N ARG A 7 -2.06 -2.46 8.39
CA ARG A 7 -1.01 -2.48 9.41
C ARG A 7 0.33 -2.60 8.72
N GLN A 8 1.29 -1.75 9.12
CA GLN A 8 2.64 -1.84 8.59
C GLN A 8 3.33 -3.10 9.12
N THR A 9 3.67 -4.02 8.22
CA THR A 9 4.35 -5.28 8.55
C THR A 9 5.85 -5.20 8.32
N SER A 10 6.31 -4.29 7.46
CA SER A 10 7.72 -3.95 7.28
C SER A 10 7.89 -2.46 7.01
N LYS A 11 8.84 -1.83 7.70
CA LYS A 11 9.14 -0.38 7.58
C LYS A 11 10.32 -0.07 6.65
N GLY A 12 11.11 -1.09 6.31
CA GLY A 12 12.40 -0.94 5.63
C GLY A 12 12.29 -1.16 4.13
N CYS A 13 13.18 -1.98 3.56
CA CYS A 13 13.15 -2.40 2.15
C CYS A 13 12.71 -3.88 2.08
N PRO A 14 11.41 -4.19 1.88
CA PRO A 14 10.35 -3.29 1.42
C PRO A 14 9.56 -2.59 2.54
N SER A 15 8.96 -1.46 2.21
CA SER A 15 7.85 -0.91 3.01
C SER A 15 6.60 -1.69 2.65
N GLN A 16 5.97 -2.28 3.66
CA GLN A 16 4.88 -3.24 3.46
C GLN A 16 3.76 -3.00 4.45
N TRP A 17 2.53 -3.09 3.94
CA TRP A 17 1.32 -3.09 4.74
C TRP A 17 0.40 -4.22 4.32
N GLU A 18 -0.31 -4.76 5.30
CA GLU A 18 -1.31 -5.79 5.12
C GLU A 18 -2.57 -5.41 5.87
N GLY A 19 -3.72 -5.82 5.36
CA GLY A 19 -4.98 -5.38 5.95
C GLY A 19 -6.21 -5.97 5.29
N TYR A 20 -7.35 -5.36 5.57
CA TYR A 20 -8.63 -5.75 5.00
C TYR A 20 -9.47 -4.53 4.65
N THR A 21 -10.25 -4.64 3.59
CA THR A 21 -11.31 -3.67 3.28
C THR A 21 -12.50 -3.83 4.24
N ASP A 22 -13.40 -2.85 4.28
CA ASP A 22 -14.68 -2.99 5.01
C ASP A 22 -15.50 -4.22 4.59
N LYS A 23 -15.24 -4.74 3.38
CA LYS A 23 -15.89 -5.93 2.83
C LYS A 23 -15.13 -7.23 3.14
N HIS A 24 -14.15 -7.18 4.04
CA HIS A 24 -13.27 -8.31 4.39
C HIS A 24 -12.44 -8.85 3.21
N GLU A 25 -12.19 -8.02 2.18
CA GLU A 25 -11.26 -8.38 1.11
C GLU A 25 -9.82 -8.13 1.59
N PRO A 26 -8.89 -9.08 1.45
CA PRO A 26 -7.51 -8.90 1.90
C PRO A 26 -6.81 -7.82 1.07
N VAL A 27 -6.08 -6.95 1.74
CA VAL A 27 -5.30 -5.85 1.14
C VAL A 27 -3.82 -6.12 1.36
N TYR A 28 -3.05 -6.02 0.29
CA TYR A 28 -1.60 -6.16 0.31
C TYR A 28 -0.96 -4.97 -0.37
N ILE A 29 -0.04 -4.28 0.31
CA ILE A 29 0.66 -3.10 -0.19
C ILE A 29 2.15 -3.35 -0.03
N ARG A 30 2.91 -3.15 -1.11
CA ARG A 30 4.36 -3.30 -1.11
C ARG A 30 5.02 -2.22 -1.94
N TYR A 31 6.00 -1.57 -1.34
CA TYR A 31 6.90 -0.64 -2.01
C TYR A 31 8.33 -1.17 -1.98
N ARG A 32 8.92 -1.38 -3.17
CA ARG A 32 10.31 -1.84 -3.30
C ARG A 32 10.87 -1.50 -4.67
N TRP A 33 12.15 -1.10 -4.70
CA TRP A 33 12.88 -0.73 -5.91
C TRP A 33 12.14 0.35 -6.71
N GLY A 34 11.60 1.35 -6.00
CA GLY A 34 10.83 2.44 -6.62
C GLY A 34 9.43 2.05 -7.07
N TYR A 35 9.04 0.77 -6.95
CA TYR A 35 7.76 0.26 -7.43
C TYR A 35 6.75 0.09 -6.29
N LEU A 36 5.60 0.75 -6.41
CA LEU A 36 4.44 0.58 -5.54
C LEU A 36 3.45 -0.41 -6.19
N SER A 37 3.16 -1.50 -5.47
CA SER A 37 2.11 -2.46 -5.79
C SER A 37 1.04 -2.47 -4.69
N VAL A 38 -0.23 -2.44 -5.10
CA VAL A 38 -1.40 -2.48 -4.21
C VAL A 38 -2.38 -3.51 -4.77
N GLY A 39 -2.64 -4.54 -3.99
CA GLY A 39 -3.59 -5.61 -4.31
C GLY A 39 -4.78 -5.65 -3.35
N ILE A 40 -5.95 -5.96 -3.90
CA ILE A 40 -7.15 -6.29 -3.15
C ILE A 40 -7.64 -7.65 -3.64
N ASP A 41 -7.86 -8.61 -2.74
CA ASP A 41 -8.34 -9.96 -3.06
C ASP A 41 -7.46 -10.65 -4.13
N GLY A 42 -6.14 -10.52 -3.99
CA GLY A 42 -5.16 -11.08 -4.92
C GLY A 42 -5.08 -10.37 -6.28
N LYS A 43 -5.91 -9.36 -6.55
CA LYS A 43 -5.88 -8.57 -7.78
C LYS A 43 -5.16 -7.25 -7.58
N GLU A 44 -4.12 -7.01 -8.38
CA GLU A 44 -3.44 -5.71 -8.40
C GLU A 44 -4.37 -4.63 -8.95
N ILE A 45 -4.56 -3.57 -8.18
CA ILE A 45 -5.36 -2.38 -8.55
C ILE A 45 -4.48 -1.16 -8.85
N ILE A 46 -3.24 -1.16 -8.35
CA ILE A 46 -2.23 -0.13 -8.60
C ILE A 46 -0.89 -0.82 -8.70
N GLY A 47 -0.17 -0.54 -9.79
CA GLY A 47 1.20 -0.94 -10.01
C GLY A 47 1.91 0.19 -10.77
N LYS A 48 2.83 0.90 -10.13
CA LYS A 48 3.56 2.01 -10.76
C LYS A 48 4.91 2.30 -10.11
N ASN A 49 5.85 2.79 -10.91
CA ASN A 49 7.09 3.37 -10.41
C ASN A 49 6.83 4.78 -9.88
N ILE A 50 7.19 5.03 -8.62
CA ILE A 50 7.09 6.33 -7.94
C ILE A 50 8.43 6.80 -7.34
N GLY A 51 9.47 5.96 -7.42
CA GLY A 51 10.82 6.27 -6.97
C GLY A 51 11.88 5.56 -7.81
N ASP A 52 13.11 5.54 -7.31
CA ASP A 52 14.29 5.01 -8.00
C ASP A 52 14.54 3.52 -7.69
N GLU A 53 15.43 2.87 -8.45
CA GLU A 53 15.74 1.44 -8.34
C GLU A 53 16.27 0.99 -6.95
N PHE A 54 16.75 1.94 -6.14
CA PHE A 54 17.23 1.71 -4.77
C PHE A 54 16.21 2.06 -3.69
N ASP A 55 15.06 2.64 -4.04
CA ASP A 55 14.08 3.07 -3.05
C ASP A 55 13.32 1.88 -2.46
N GLY A 56 13.33 1.80 -1.14
CA GLY A 56 12.56 0.78 -0.40
C GLY A 56 11.64 1.36 0.67
N ILE A 57 11.81 2.63 1.02
CA ILE A 57 11.10 3.27 2.13
C ILE A 57 10.00 4.15 1.57
N LEU A 58 8.77 3.93 2.03
CA LEU A 58 7.62 4.78 1.74
C LEU A 58 6.94 5.13 3.07
N SER A 59 6.59 6.39 3.28
CA SER A 59 5.79 6.79 4.42
C SER A 59 4.30 6.52 4.20
N LEU A 60 3.52 6.46 5.29
CA LEU A 60 2.07 6.35 5.20
C LEU A 60 1.44 7.57 4.47
N GLU A 61 2.02 8.76 4.64
CA GLU A 61 1.55 9.99 4.00
C GLU A 61 1.75 9.93 2.47
N GLU A 62 2.93 9.49 2.03
CA GLU A 62 3.20 9.26 0.61
C GLU A 62 2.28 8.18 0.04
N LEU A 63 2.11 7.06 0.76
CA LEU A 63 1.17 6.02 0.36
C LEU A 63 -0.26 6.58 0.17
N LYS A 64 -0.77 7.35 1.14
CA LYS A 64 -2.12 7.95 1.05
C LYS A 64 -2.26 8.87 -0.17
N LYS A 65 -1.22 9.65 -0.48
CA LYS A 65 -1.19 10.49 -1.68
C LYS A 65 -1.28 9.67 -2.96
N GLU A 66 -0.54 8.57 -3.04
CA GLU A 66 -0.55 7.69 -4.22
C GLU A 66 -1.87 6.92 -4.39
N LEU A 67 -2.62 6.74 -3.30
CA LEU A 67 -3.92 6.07 -3.24
C LEU A 67 -5.12 7.03 -3.37
N GLU A 68 -4.89 8.35 -3.39
CA GLU A 68 -5.94 9.36 -3.45
C GLU A 68 -6.89 9.11 -4.62
N GLY A 69 -8.19 9.14 -4.36
CA GLY A 69 -9.23 8.85 -5.35
C GLY A 69 -9.45 7.36 -5.68
N LYS A 70 -8.59 6.45 -5.20
CA LYS A 70 -8.69 5.00 -5.46
C LYS A 70 -9.06 4.20 -4.22
N LEU A 71 -8.33 4.38 -3.12
CA LEU A 71 -8.49 3.63 -1.87
C LEU A 71 -8.23 4.53 -0.67
N ASP A 72 -9.17 4.58 0.25
CA ASP A 72 -8.99 5.27 1.54
C ASP A 72 -8.36 4.30 2.53
N VAL A 73 -7.19 4.62 3.08
CA VAL A 73 -6.45 3.72 3.99
C VAL A 73 -6.31 4.33 5.38
N GLU A 74 -6.61 3.54 6.40
CA GLU A 74 -6.41 3.86 7.80
C GLU A 74 -5.38 2.89 8.39
N GLU A 75 -4.28 3.43 8.92
CA GLU A 75 -3.27 2.59 9.58
C GLU A 75 -3.73 2.25 11.01
N ILE A 76 -3.75 0.96 11.33
CA ILE A 76 -4.06 0.44 12.66
C ILE A 76 -2.77 -0.05 13.33
N THR A 77 -2.65 0.19 14.64
CA THR A 77 -1.48 -0.18 15.46
C THR A 77 -1.66 -1.55 16.10
#